data_AF-A0A7S3IFX0-F1
#
_entry.id   AF-A0A7S3IFX0-F1
#
_cell.length_a   1.000
_cell.length_b   1.000
_cell.length_c   1.000
_cell.angle_alpha   90.00
_cell.angle_beta   90.00
_cell.angle_gamma   90.00
#
_symmetry.space_group_name_H-M   'P 1'
#
loop_
_entity.id
_entity.type
_entity.pdbx_description
1 polymer ?
#
loop_
_entity_poly.entity_id
_entity_poly.type
_entity_poly.pdbx_seq_one_letter_code
_entity_poly.pdbx_strand_id
1 'polypeptide(L)'
;PTRIEDFDHIGKEILGEGDGIQESDHPSFRDPVYRKRRDFITRVAHDYKMSDTHIPTVKYTEEEIGVWKHCYPKLKKLLIKNACDETNEIIQEMEDNVEGFSDHTIPQLDPLSKYLQGKTGWRLKP
;
A
#
# COMPACT_ATOMS: atom_id res chain seq x y z
N PRO A 1 -11.15 -11.58 -17.12
CA PRO A 1 -12.04 -10.45 -16.76
C PRO A 1 -12.47 -9.68 -18.02
N THR A 2 -13.77 -9.57 -18.27
CA THR A 2 -14.38 -8.76 -19.33
C THR A 2 -15.16 -7.57 -18.78
N ARG A 3 -15.49 -7.58 -17.48
CA ARG A 3 -16.10 -6.45 -16.77
C ARG A 3 -15.32 -6.07 -15.52
N ILE A 4 -15.61 -4.89 -14.96
CA ILE A 4 -14.89 -4.38 -13.79
C ILE A 4 -15.18 -5.22 -12.53
N GLU A 5 -16.36 -5.81 -12.43
CA GLU A 5 -16.76 -6.64 -11.29
C GLU A 5 -16.01 -7.98 -11.28
N ASP A 6 -15.53 -8.46 -12.43
CA ASP A 6 -14.72 -9.69 -12.49
C ASP A 6 -13.42 -9.57 -11.71
N PHE A 7 -12.91 -8.34 -11.52
CA PHE A 7 -11.75 -8.09 -10.69
C PHE A 7 -12.01 -8.40 -9.21
N ASP A 8 -13.26 -8.49 -8.75
CA ASP A 8 -13.56 -8.93 -7.39
C ASP A 8 -13.09 -10.36 -7.12
N HIS A 9 -12.96 -11.19 -8.15
CA HIS A 9 -12.49 -12.56 -8.03
C HIS A 9 -10.96 -12.70 -8.20
N ILE A 10 -10.27 -11.66 -8.69
CA ILE A 10 -8.83 -11.68 -8.93
C ILE A 10 -8.08 -11.21 -7.68
N GLY A 11 -7.07 -11.96 -7.24
CA GLY A 11 -6.25 -11.61 -6.08
C GLY A 11 -6.89 -11.93 -4.71
N LYS A 12 -7.96 -12.75 -4.70
CA LYS A 12 -8.53 -13.30 -3.45
C LYS A 12 -7.70 -14.49 -2.92
N GLU A 13 -7.07 -15.23 -3.82
CA GLU A 13 -6.06 -16.23 -3.47
C GLU A 13 -4.68 -15.58 -3.53
N ILE A 14 -4.01 -15.52 -2.38
CA ILE A 14 -2.66 -14.99 -2.23
C ILE A 14 -1.75 -16.11 -1.75
N LEU A 15 -0.50 -16.14 -2.22
CA LEU A 15 0.49 -17.08 -1.72
C LEU A 15 0.80 -16.77 -0.25
N GLY A 16 0.52 -17.72 0.62
CA GLY A 16 0.76 -17.65 2.06
C GLY A 16 1.98 -18.48 2.49
N GLU A 17 2.20 -18.49 3.82
CA GLU A 17 3.11 -19.46 4.44
C GLU A 17 2.67 -20.88 4.08
N GLY A 18 3.58 -21.68 3.53
CA GLY A 18 3.30 -23.05 3.07
C GLY A 18 3.03 -23.18 1.57
N ASP A 19 2.71 -22.09 0.85
CA ASP A 19 2.50 -22.10 -0.60
C ASP A 19 3.80 -21.94 -1.41
N GLY A 20 4.89 -22.54 -0.94
CA GLY A 20 6.24 -22.36 -1.49
C GLY A 20 7.01 -21.18 -0.89
N ILE A 21 6.39 -20.38 -0.02
CA ILE A 21 7.08 -19.44 0.87
C ILE A 21 7.53 -20.22 2.11
N GLN A 22 8.70 -20.86 2.01
CA GLN A 22 9.38 -21.45 3.16
C GLN A 22 9.99 -20.34 4.02
N GLU A 23 10.30 -20.67 5.27
CA GLU A 23 10.94 -19.79 6.26
C GLU A 23 11.88 -18.80 5.59
N SER A 24 11.36 -17.60 5.35
CA SER A 24 12.23 -16.52 4.92
C SER A 24 13.10 -16.18 6.13
N ASP A 25 14.37 -15.85 5.91
CA ASP A 25 15.24 -15.20 6.92
C ASP A 25 14.68 -13.83 7.38
N HIS A 26 13.39 -13.57 7.14
CA HIS A 26 12.68 -12.40 7.57
C HIS A 26 12.45 -12.48 9.09
N PRO A 27 13.02 -11.55 9.87
CA PRO A 27 12.99 -11.60 11.34
C PRO A 27 11.58 -11.71 11.93
N SER A 28 10.59 -11.11 11.28
CA SER A 28 9.20 -11.09 11.73
C SER A 28 8.36 -12.27 11.25
N PHE A 29 8.93 -13.25 10.51
CA PHE A 29 8.16 -14.38 9.96
C PHE A 29 7.51 -15.21 11.06
N ARG A 30 8.21 -15.39 12.19
CA ARG A 30 7.73 -16.13 13.36
C ARG A 30 7.14 -15.22 14.46
N ASP A 31 7.04 -13.91 14.23
CA ASP A 31 6.47 -12.98 15.22
C ASP A 31 4.93 -13.05 15.20
N PRO A 32 4.29 -13.53 16.27
CA PRO A 32 2.84 -13.71 16.30
C PRO A 32 2.07 -12.37 16.29
N VAL A 33 2.65 -11.29 16.81
CA VAL A 33 2.03 -9.96 16.80
C VAL A 33 2.05 -9.42 15.38
N TYR A 34 3.19 -9.51 14.71
CA TYR A 34 3.33 -9.11 13.31
C TYR A 34 2.39 -9.90 12.40
N ARG A 35 2.31 -11.23 12.56
CA ARG A 35 1.39 -12.08 11.80
C ARG A 35 -0.07 -11.70 11.99
N LYS A 36 -0.52 -11.55 13.24
CA LYS A 36 -1.90 -11.12 13.53
C LYS A 36 -2.21 -9.76 12.91
N ARG A 37 -1.23 -8.85 12.87
CA ARG A 37 -1.37 -7.55 12.23
C ARG A 37 -1.47 -7.67 10.70
N ARG A 38 -0.66 -8.51 10.08
CA ARG A 38 -0.74 -8.84 8.64
C ARG A 38 -2.09 -9.45 8.28
N ASP A 39 -2.57 -10.42 9.05
CA ASP A 39 -3.88 -11.07 8.83
C ASP A 39 -5.05 -10.08 8.95
N PHE A 40 -4.93 -9.08 9.83
CA PHE A 40 -5.92 -8.00 9.92
C PHE A 40 -5.94 -7.18 8.62
N ILE A 41 -4.79 -6.70 8.15
CA ILE A 41 -4.70 -5.88 6.93
C ILE A 41 -5.16 -6.68 5.71
N THR A 42 -4.75 -7.95 5.59
CA THR A 42 -5.17 -8.84 4.51
C THR A 42 -6.68 -9.05 4.49
N ARG A 43 -7.33 -9.22 5.66
CA ARG A 43 -8.79 -9.34 5.70
C ARG A 43 -9.50 -8.07 5.24
N VAL A 44 -8.99 -6.90 5.65
CA VAL A 44 -9.53 -5.60 5.20
C VAL A 44 -9.47 -5.48 3.68
N ALA A 45 -8.37 -5.90 3.05
CA ALA A 45 -8.23 -5.95 1.59
C ALA A 45 -9.14 -7.01 0.95
N HIS A 46 -9.22 -8.20 1.56
CA HIS A 46 -10.03 -9.31 1.07
C HIS A 46 -11.53 -9.00 1.07
N ASP A 47 -12.03 -8.13 1.93
CA ASP A 47 -13.46 -7.84 1.98
C ASP A 47 -13.89 -6.73 1.00
N TYR A 48 -12.93 -6.02 0.40
CA TYR A 48 -13.18 -4.97 -0.59
C TYR A 48 -13.74 -5.52 -1.91
N LYS A 49 -14.68 -4.76 -2.48
CA LYS A 49 -15.27 -4.96 -3.80
C LYS A 49 -15.05 -3.72 -4.68
N MET A 50 -14.93 -3.93 -5.98
CA MET A 50 -14.79 -2.86 -6.97
C MET A 50 -16.00 -1.93 -7.02
N SER A 51 -17.17 -2.42 -6.59
CA SER A 51 -18.39 -1.63 -6.40
C SER A 51 -18.34 -0.68 -5.21
N ASP A 52 -17.41 -0.88 -4.27
CA ASP A 52 -17.33 -0.06 -3.07
C ASP A 52 -16.91 1.36 -3.43
N THR A 53 -17.52 2.34 -2.76
CA THR A 53 -17.30 3.76 -3.03
C THR A 53 -15.94 4.26 -2.53
N HIS A 54 -15.36 3.59 -1.53
CA HIS A 54 -14.10 3.97 -0.89
C HIS A 54 -13.25 2.74 -0.56
N ILE A 55 -11.92 2.88 -0.65
CA ILE A 55 -11.00 1.87 -0.12
C ILE A 55 -10.98 1.99 1.42
N PRO A 56 -11.12 0.89 2.18
CA PRO A 56 -11.08 0.93 3.63
C PRO A 56 -9.78 1.56 4.16
N THR A 57 -9.91 2.37 5.22
CA THR A 57 -8.75 2.96 5.89
C THR A 57 -8.20 2.04 6.95
N VAL A 58 -6.87 2.09 7.13
CA VAL A 58 -6.18 1.34 8.18
C VAL A 58 -5.57 2.32 9.17
N LYS A 59 -5.93 2.18 10.44
CA LYS A 59 -5.26 2.90 11.53
C LYS A 59 -3.91 2.25 11.78
N TYR A 60 -2.85 2.90 11.31
CA TYR A 60 -1.48 2.46 11.56
C TYR A 60 -1.07 2.70 13.02
N THR A 61 -0.23 1.81 13.54
CA THR A 61 0.36 1.94 14.89
C THR A 61 1.48 2.98 14.87
N GLU A 62 1.85 3.47 16.06
CA GLU A 62 2.99 4.39 16.19
C GLU A 62 4.30 3.75 15.72
N GLU A 63 4.46 2.43 15.92
CA GLU A 63 5.61 1.67 15.43
C GLU A 63 5.64 1.64 13.89
N GLU A 64 4.52 1.32 13.24
CA GLU A 64 4.41 1.31 11.77
C GLU A 64 4.72 2.71 11.19
N ILE A 65 4.16 3.76 11.79
CA ILE A 65 4.45 5.15 11.42
C ILE A 65 5.92 5.49 11.68
N GLY A 66 6.53 4.98 12.76
CA GLY A 66 7.95 5.14 13.07
C GLY A 66 8.85 4.53 12.00
N VAL A 67 8.52 3.34 11.51
CA VAL A 67 9.23 2.70 10.39
C VAL A 67 9.11 3.53 9.12
N TRP A 68 7.91 4.03 8.80
CA TRP A 68 7.69 4.91 7.65
C TRP A 68 8.55 6.18 7.73
N LYS A 69 8.49 6.89 8.86
CA LYS A 69 9.31 8.08 9.15
C LYS A 69 10.80 7.84 8.99
N HIS A 70 11.26 6.63 9.28
CA HIS A 70 12.65 6.25 9.13
C HIS A 70 13.03 5.97 7.67
N CYS A 71 12.18 5.23 6.94
CA CYS A 71 12.48 4.72 5.61
C CYS A 71 12.23 5.75 4.50
N TYR A 72 11.08 6.44 4.53
CA TYR A 72 10.64 7.27 3.42
C TYR A 72 11.61 8.43 3.08
N PRO A 73 12.10 9.25 4.05
CA PRO A 73 13.04 10.32 3.74
C PRO A 73 14.37 9.83 3.18
N LYS A 74 14.83 8.65 3.61
CA LYS A 74 16.07 8.04 3.11
C LYS A 74 15.90 7.57 1.68
N LEU A 75 14.79 6.89 1.38
CA LEU A 75 14.46 6.46 0.03
C LEU A 75 14.32 7.67 -0.90
N LYS A 76 13.55 8.70 -0.50
CA LYS A 76 13.36 9.92 -1.28
C LYS A 76 14.68 10.59 -1.67
N LYS A 77 15.64 10.67 -0.74
CA LYS A 77 17.00 11.19 -1.03
C LYS A 77 17.76 10.37 -2.07
N LEU A 78 17.55 9.05 -2.11
CA LEU A 78 18.16 8.18 -3.11
C LEU A 78 17.47 8.34 -4.46
N LEU A 79 16.14 8.49 -4.50
CA LEU A 79 15.38 8.62 -5.75
C LEU A 79 15.80 9.86 -6.55
N ILE A 80 16.11 10.98 -5.89
CA ILE A 80 16.61 12.20 -6.56
C ILE A 80 17.81 11.94 -7.47
N LYS A 81 18.68 10.98 -7.11
CA LYS A 81 19.89 10.67 -7.87
C LYS A 81 19.76 9.47 -8.81
N ASN A 82 18.83 8.57 -8.52
CA ASN A 82 18.81 7.23 -9.12
C ASN A 82 17.52 6.92 -9.89
N ALA A 83 16.45 7.68 -9.68
CA ALA A 83 15.20 7.51 -10.40
C ALA A 83 15.12 8.45 -11.60
N CYS A 84 14.22 8.13 -12.54
CA CYS A 84 13.91 9.03 -13.66
C CYS A 84 13.15 10.27 -13.16
N ASP A 85 13.12 11.30 -14.01
CA ASP A 85 12.50 12.59 -13.68
C ASP A 85 11.02 12.43 -13.33
N GLU A 86 10.28 11.59 -14.06
CA GLU A 86 8.85 11.34 -13.82
C GLU A 86 8.59 10.78 -12.41
N THR A 87 9.52 9.99 -11.86
CA THR A 87 9.41 9.47 -10.49
C THR A 87 9.59 10.59 -9.46
N ASN A 88 10.54 11.50 -9.68
CA ASN A 88 10.77 12.61 -8.78
C ASN A 88 9.62 13.61 -8.82
N GLU A 89 9.09 13.90 -10.02
CA GLU A 89 7.93 14.76 -10.24
C GLU A 89 6.68 14.19 -9.55
N ILE A 90 6.34 12.93 -9.80
CA ILE A 90 5.10 12.35 -9.24
C ILE A 90 5.16 12.23 -7.71
N ILE A 91 6.34 11.97 -7.13
CA ILE A 91 6.50 11.93 -5.67
C ILE A 91 6.23 13.30 -5.06
N GLN A 92 6.79 14.37 -5.64
CA GLN A 92 6.55 15.72 -5.16
C GLN A 92 5.08 16.10 -5.30
N GLU A 93 4.47 15.82 -6.46
CA GLU A 93 3.06 16.11 -6.65
C GLU A 93 2.14 15.32 -5.70
N MET A 94 2.47 14.06 -5.40
CA MET A 94 1.68 13.26 -4.46
C MET A 94 1.75 13.82 -3.04
N GLU A 95 2.93 14.26 -2.58
CA GLU A 95 3.05 14.93 -1.27
C GLU A 95 2.24 16.23 -1.20
N ASP A 96 2.21 17.00 -2.30
CA ASP A 96 1.52 18.28 -2.33
C ASP A 96 -0.01 18.14 -2.46
N ASN A 97 -0.50 17.05 -3.07
CA ASN A 97 -1.91 16.91 -3.46
C ASN A 97 -2.66 15.75 -2.81
N VAL A 98 -1.97 14.78 -2.19
CA VAL A 98 -2.62 13.62 -1.56
C VAL A 98 -2.65 13.80 -0.05
N GLU A 99 -3.86 13.84 0.50
CA GLU A 99 -4.07 13.96 1.94
C GLU A 99 -3.35 12.86 2.71
N GLY A 100 -2.51 13.26 3.67
CA GLY A 100 -1.76 12.35 4.53
C GLY A 100 -0.54 11.70 3.87
N PHE A 101 -0.17 12.10 2.64
CA PHE A 101 1.10 11.71 2.07
C PHE A 101 2.19 12.65 2.57
N SER A 102 2.99 12.19 3.54
CA SER A 102 4.18 12.91 3.98
C SER A 102 5.20 11.95 4.58
N ASP A 103 6.36 12.45 4.98
CA ASP A 103 7.31 11.68 5.77
C ASP A 103 6.79 11.30 7.17
N HIS A 104 5.76 11.97 7.68
CA HIS A 104 5.22 11.73 9.03
C HIS A 104 4.02 10.79 9.07
N THR A 105 3.38 10.54 7.93
CA THR A 105 2.11 9.81 7.84
C THR A 105 2.17 8.83 6.69
N ILE A 106 1.75 7.58 6.95
CA ILE A 106 1.59 6.59 5.88
C ILE A 106 0.31 6.97 5.10
N PRO A 107 0.41 7.25 3.79
CA PRO A 107 -0.77 7.63 3.01
C PRO A 107 -1.79 6.49 2.95
N GLN A 108 -3.06 6.84 3.04
CA GLN A 108 -4.15 5.88 2.83
C GLN A 108 -4.33 5.61 1.34
N LEU A 109 -4.77 4.39 0.99
CA LEU A 109 -4.96 4.02 -0.41
C LEU A 109 -6.11 4.76 -1.08
N ASP A 110 -7.15 5.16 -0.34
CA ASP A 110 -8.32 5.84 -0.93
C ASP A 110 -7.99 7.24 -1.50
N PRO A 111 -7.37 8.18 -0.76
CA PRO A 111 -6.91 9.45 -1.32
C PRO A 111 -5.92 9.27 -2.48
N LEU A 112 -4.98 8.33 -2.34
CA LEU A 112 -4.02 7.98 -3.39
C LEU A 112 -4.71 7.52 -4.68
N SER A 113 -5.67 6.60 -4.55
CA SER A 113 -6.42 6.08 -5.69
C SER A 113 -7.25 7.15 -6.38
N LYS A 114 -7.86 8.07 -5.62
CA LYS A 114 -8.61 9.20 -6.18
C LYS A 114 -7.71 10.15 -6.96
N TYR A 115 -6.53 10.44 -6.44
CA TYR A 115 -5.53 11.26 -7.13
C TYR A 115 -5.07 10.60 -8.43
N LEU A 116 -4.70 9.32 -8.40
CA LEU A 116 -4.32 8.56 -9.59
C LEU A 116 -5.45 8.50 -10.63
N GLN A 117 -6.70 8.33 -10.18
CA GLN A 117 -7.85 8.27 -11.07
C GLN A 117 -8.07 9.62 -11.78
N GLY A 118 -7.92 10.73 -11.06
CA GLY A 118 -7.99 12.08 -11.64
C GLY A 118 -6.85 12.40 -12.61
N LYS A 119 -5.66 11.84 -12.40
CA LYS A 119 -4.47 12.13 -13.21
C LYS A 119 -4.32 11.24 -14.45
N THR A 120 -4.58 9.94 -14.31
CA THR A 120 -4.28 8.96 -15.37
C THR A 120 -5.42 7.95 -15.59
N GLY A 121 -6.51 8.03 -14.83
CA GLY A 121 -7.59 7.05 -14.87
C GLY A 121 -7.28 5.74 -14.14
N TRP A 122 -6.11 5.61 -13.51
CA TRP A 122 -5.74 4.43 -12.72
C TRP A 122 -6.44 4.39 -11.37
N ARG A 123 -6.83 3.20 -10.93
CA ARG A 123 -7.45 2.96 -9.62
C ARG A 123 -6.68 1.89 -8.86
N LEU A 124 -6.55 2.05 -7.56
CA LEU A 124 -5.97 1.03 -6.68
C LEU A 124 -7.04 0.06 -6.20
N LYS A 125 -6.63 -1.20 -6.02
CA LYS A 125 -7.39 -2.23 -5.33
C LYS A 125 -6.52 -2.73 -4.18
N PRO A 126 -7.00 -2.70 -2.92
CA PRO A 126 -6.25 -3.20 -1.77
C PRO A 126 -6.04 -4.71 -1.84
#